data_AF-A0A172ZAE9-F1
#
_entry.id   AF-A0A172ZAE9-F1
#
_cell.length_a   1.000
_cell.length_b   1.000
_cell.length_c   1.000
_cell.angle_alpha   90.00
_cell.angle_beta   90.00
_cell.angle_gamma   90.00
#
_symmetry.space_group_name_H-M   'P 1'
#
loop_
_entity.id
_entity.type
_entity.pdbx_description
1 polymer ?
#
loop_
_entity_poly.entity_id
_entity_poly.type
_entity_poly.pdbx_seq_one_letter_code
_entity_poly.pdbx_strand_id
1 'polypeptide(L)'
;MNLKDEQVMHEQFGVGQVVENDDERITVMFSEEVGRKSFLFPDAFGNHLKMSKSDIQDTLYQAYEAKRKQQAADKLQLDQDRAEEAIRVAAEQEKNRKPARKKPAIRK
;
A
#
# COMPACT_ATOMS: atom_id res chain seq x y z
N MET A 1 -7.14 -19.47 3.85
CA MET A 1 -8.62 -19.58 3.93
C MET A 1 -9.15 -19.94 2.56
N ASN A 2 -10.20 -20.76 2.45
CA ASN A 2 -10.81 -21.08 1.15
C ASN A 2 -12.08 -20.26 0.97
N LEU A 3 -12.07 -19.35 -0.01
CA LEU A 3 -13.19 -18.47 -0.36
C LEU A 3 -13.86 -18.89 -1.67
N LYS A 4 -13.46 -20.03 -2.20
CA LYS A 4 -13.99 -20.59 -3.45
C LYS A 4 -15.50 -20.86 -3.32
N ASP A 5 -16.23 -20.49 -4.37
CA ASP A 5 -17.69 -20.54 -4.48
C ASP A 5 -18.47 -19.58 -3.58
N GLU A 6 -17.78 -18.62 -2.96
CA GLU A 6 -18.43 -17.63 -2.11
C GLU A 6 -18.94 -16.42 -2.92
N GLN A 7 -20.06 -15.85 -2.49
CA GLN A 7 -20.61 -14.64 -3.10
C GLN A 7 -19.94 -13.37 -2.55
N VAL A 8 -19.53 -12.51 -3.48
CA VAL A 8 -19.00 -11.18 -3.21
C VAL A 8 -19.83 -10.12 -3.93
N MET A 9 -19.76 -8.88 -3.45
CA MET A 9 -20.42 -7.74 -4.05
C MET A 9 -19.37 -6.65 -4.31
N HIS A 10 -19.25 -6.24 -5.57
CA HIS A 10 -18.45 -5.10 -5.99
C HIS A 10 -19.36 -3.89 -6.21
N GLU A 11 -18.92 -2.70 -5.79
CA GLU A 11 -19.76 -1.49 -5.87
C GLU A 11 -20.13 -1.11 -7.32
N GLN A 12 -19.21 -1.28 -8.27
CA GLN A 12 -19.44 -1.01 -9.69
C GLN A 12 -19.91 -2.22 -10.52
N PHE A 13 -19.52 -3.45 -10.14
CA PHE A 13 -19.78 -4.65 -10.97
C PHE A 13 -20.96 -5.46 -10.44
N GLY A 14 -21.49 -5.10 -9.27
CA GLY A 14 -22.57 -5.81 -8.62
C GLY A 14 -22.12 -7.13 -8.00
N VAL A 15 -22.99 -8.13 -8.04
CA VAL A 15 -22.75 -9.43 -7.42
C VAL A 15 -21.80 -10.26 -8.28
N GLY A 16 -20.81 -10.88 -7.65
CA GLY A 16 -19.90 -11.83 -8.26
C GLY A 16 -19.70 -13.07 -7.38
N GLN A 17 -19.20 -14.14 -7.98
CA GLN A 17 -18.90 -15.40 -7.31
C GLN A 17 -17.41 -15.70 -7.41
N VAL A 18 -16.78 -16.02 -6.30
CA VAL A 18 -15.36 -16.38 -6.27
C VAL A 18 -15.19 -17.75 -6.94
N VAL A 19 -14.47 -17.80 -8.05
CA VAL A 19 -14.17 -19.06 -8.76
C VAL A 19 -12.81 -19.63 -8.36
N GLU A 20 -11.90 -18.75 -7.92
CA GLU A 20 -10.54 -19.11 -7.53
C GLU A 20 -10.10 -18.22 -6.38
N ASN A 21 -9.40 -18.80 -5.41
CA ASN A 21 -8.84 -18.04 -4.31
C ASN A 21 -7.44 -18.58 -4.00
N ASP A 22 -6.49 -17.65 -3.97
CA ASP A 22 -5.09 -17.83 -3.59
C ASP A 22 -4.79 -16.99 -2.35
N ASP A 23 -3.62 -17.21 -1.74
CA ASP A 23 -3.16 -16.43 -0.60
C ASP A 23 -2.89 -14.95 -0.94
N GLU A 24 -2.55 -14.65 -2.19
CA GLU A 24 -2.20 -13.29 -2.63
C GLU A 24 -3.24 -12.65 -3.55
N ARG A 25 -4.08 -13.46 -4.21
CA ARG A 25 -5.08 -13.00 -5.18
C ARG A 25 -6.36 -13.81 -5.11
N ILE A 26 -7.47 -13.19 -5.52
CA ILE A 26 -8.75 -13.88 -5.69
C ILE A 26 -9.29 -13.63 -7.09
N THR A 27 -9.89 -14.63 -7.69
CA THR A 27 -10.57 -14.51 -8.98
C THR A 27 -12.07 -14.63 -8.75
N VAL A 28 -12.78 -13.58 -9.11
CA VAL A 28 -14.24 -13.45 -9.01
C VAL A 28 -14.82 -13.45 -10.42
N MET A 29 -15.79 -14.31 -10.66
CA MET A 29 -16.66 -14.26 -11.82
C MET A 29 -17.84 -13.34 -11.52
N PHE A 30 -17.92 -12.22 -12.22
CA PHE A 30 -19.10 -11.37 -12.20
C PHE A 30 -20.09 -11.80 -13.30
N SER A 31 -21.22 -11.09 -13.41
CA SER A 31 -22.16 -11.24 -14.53
C SER A 31 -21.45 -11.25 -15.89
N GLU A 32 -22.07 -11.89 -16.90
CA GLU A 32 -21.48 -12.08 -18.24
C GLU A 32 -20.95 -10.81 -18.90
N GLU A 33 -21.55 -9.67 -18.57
CA GLU A 33 -21.14 -8.32 -18.99
C GLU A 33 -19.75 -7.89 -18.48
N VAL A 34 -19.31 -8.37 -17.33
CA VAL A 34 -17.99 -8.07 -16.74
C VAL A 34 -17.03 -9.26 -16.87
N GLY A 35 -17.54 -10.47 -16.66
CA GLY A 35 -16.80 -11.72 -16.68
C GLY A 35 -15.88 -11.92 -15.48
N ARG A 36 -14.82 -12.72 -15.67
CA ARG A 36 -13.84 -13.05 -14.61
C ARG A 36 -12.84 -11.92 -14.38
N LYS A 37 -12.60 -11.58 -13.12
CA LYS A 37 -11.63 -10.57 -12.70
C LYS A 37 -10.83 -11.06 -11.50
N SER A 38 -9.53 -10.82 -11.55
CA SER A 38 -8.61 -11.16 -10.47
C SER A 38 -8.25 -9.91 -9.67
N PHE A 39 -8.29 -10.00 -8.35
CA PHE A 39 -8.01 -8.90 -7.42
C PHE A 39 -6.96 -9.32 -6.39
N LEU A 40 -6.28 -8.34 -5.80
CA LEU A 40 -5.29 -8.58 -4.75
C LEU A 40 -5.95 -8.83 -3.40
N PHE A 41 -5.56 -9.92 -2.76
CA PHE A 41 -5.99 -10.28 -1.42
C PHE A 41 -4.97 -9.78 -0.37
N PRO A 42 -5.41 -9.35 0.83
CA PRO A 42 -6.77 -8.98 1.25
C PRO A 42 -7.18 -7.54 0.85
N ASP A 43 -6.32 -6.82 0.12
CA ASP A 43 -6.46 -5.37 -0.13
C ASP A 43 -7.76 -4.98 -0.86
N ALA A 44 -8.18 -5.78 -1.83
CA ALA A 44 -9.37 -5.52 -2.62
C ALA A 44 -10.67 -5.48 -1.79
N PHE A 45 -10.70 -6.17 -0.65
CA PHE A 45 -11.85 -6.16 0.26
C PHE A 45 -11.95 -4.89 1.12
N GLY A 46 -10.88 -4.10 1.20
CA GLY A 46 -10.89 -2.84 1.93
C GLY A 46 -11.66 -1.73 1.20
N ASN A 47 -11.57 -1.70 -0.14
CA ASN A 47 -12.08 -0.58 -0.95
C ASN A 47 -13.06 -0.97 -2.06
N HIS A 48 -12.97 -2.19 -2.60
CA HIS A 48 -13.62 -2.52 -3.87
C HIS A 48 -14.64 -3.67 -3.75
N LEU A 49 -14.37 -4.63 -2.86
CA LEU A 49 -15.18 -5.84 -2.68
C LEU A 49 -15.77 -5.91 -1.27
N LYS A 50 -17.04 -6.28 -1.17
CA LYS A 50 -17.72 -6.62 0.08
C LYS A 50 -18.11 -8.10 0.05
N MET A 51 -17.79 -8.84 1.11
CA MET A 51 -18.28 -10.21 1.27
C MET A 51 -19.72 -10.20 1.75
N SER A 52 -20.54 -11.13 1.25
CA SER A 52 -21.90 -11.32 1.81
C SER A 52 -21.90 -12.07 3.13
N LYS A 53 -20.87 -12.88 3.40
CA LYS A 53 -20.75 -13.62 4.67
C LYS A 53 -19.96 -12.84 5.71
N SER A 54 -20.60 -12.59 6.86
CA SER A 54 -20.01 -11.91 8.02
C SER A 54 -18.79 -12.65 8.57
N ASP A 55 -18.81 -13.99 8.59
CA ASP A 55 -17.71 -14.82 9.11
C ASP A 55 -16.40 -14.60 8.34
N ILE A 56 -16.52 -14.42 7.03
CA ILE A 56 -15.39 -14.20 6.14
C ILE A 56 -14.94 -12.74 6.24
N GLN A 57 -15.90 -11.81 6.31
CA GLN A 57 -15.61 -10.39 6.42
C GLN A 57 -14.74 -10.08 7.65
N ASP A 58 -14.99 -10.70 8.80
CA ASP A 58 -14.15 -10.51 9.99
C ASP A 58 -12.72 -10.97 9.75
N THR A 59 -12.55 -12.14 9.14
CA THR A 59 -11.20 -12.67 8.90
C THR A 59 -10.43 -11.88 7.84
N LEU A 60 -11.13 -11.41 6.81
CA LEU A 60 -10.59 -10.47 5.82
C LEU A 60 -10.15 -9.17 6.48
N TYR A 61 -10.95 -8.64 7.39
CA TYR A 61 -10.63 -7.42 8.11
C TYR A 61 -9.38 -7.60 8.98
N GLN A 62 -9.26 -8.73 9.68
CA GLN A 62 -8.05 -9.07 10.43
C GLN A 62 -6.81 -9.19 9.52
N ALA A 63 -6.94 -9.86 8.38
CA ALA A 63 -5.85 -9.98 7.41
C ALA A 63 -5.45 -8.62 6.81
N TYR A 64 -6.43 -7.77 6.51
CA TYR A 64 -6.23 -6.42 6.02
C TYR A 64 -5.54 -5.53 7.06
N GLU A 65 -5.99 -5.55 8.32
CA GLU A 65 -5.35 -4.81 9.40
C GLU A 65 -3.91 -5.27 9.64
N ALA A 66 -3.65 -6.58 9.62
CA ALA A 66 -2.30 -7.12 9.76
C ALA A 66 -1.37 -6.59 8.67
N LYS A 67 -1.81 -6.63 7.41
CA LYS A 67 -1.04 -6.13 6.26
C LYS A 67 -0.85 -4.61 6.31
N ARG A 68 -1.88 -3.86 6.70
CA ARG A 68 -1.83 -2.41 6.86
C ARG A 68 -0.88 -1.99 7.97
N LYS A 69 -0.85 -2.72 9.09
CA LYS A 69 0.07 -2.45 10.21
C LYS A 69 1.52 -2.71 9.81
N GLN A 70 1.78 -3.76 9.04
CA GLN A 70 3.10 -4.01 8.45
C GLN A 70 3.53 -2.91 7.48
N GLN A 71 2.66 -2.51 6.54
CA GLN A 71 2.98 -1.40 5.62
C GLN A 71 3.18 -0.06 6.34
N ALA A 72 2.40 0.21 7.39
CA ALA A 72 2.55 1.45 8.17
C ALA A 72 3.89 1.47 8.91
N ALA A 73 4.31 0.34 9.49
CA ALA A 73 5.61 0.22 10.14
C ALA A 73 6.78 0.40 9.15
N ASP A 74 6.69 -0.23 7.98
CA ASP A 74 7.69 -0.12 6.91
C ASP A 74 7.80 1.33 6.39
N LYS A 75 6.66 1.99 6.11
CA LYS A 75 6.64 3.40 5.72
C LYS A 75 7.24 4.32 6.76
N LEU A 76 6.97 4.08 8.05
CA LEU A 76 7.49 4.91 9.14
C LEU A 76 9.02 4.76 9.27
N GLN A 77 9.53 3.55 9.03
CA GLN A 77 10.96 3.30 9.06
C GLN A 77 11.67 3.93 7.86
N LEU A 78 11.10 3.81 6.67
CA LEU A 78 11.65 4.43 5.46
C LEU A 78 11.62 5.97 5.52
N ASP A 79 10.58 6.56 6.11
CA ASP A 79 10.48 8.01 6.28
C ASP A 79 11.52 8.55 7.27
N GLN A 80 11.75 7.84 8.38
CA GLN A 80 12.80 8.18 9.35
C GLN A 80 14.20 8.11 8.72
N ASP A 81 14.50 7.03 8.00
CA ASP A 81 15.78 6.84 7.32
C ASP A 81 16.03 7.93 6.27
N ARG A 82 15.00 8.23 5.46
CA ARG A 82 15.06 9.32 4.47
C ARG A 82 15.23 10.69 5.13
N ALA A 83 14.59 10.95 6.27
CA ALA A 83 14.74 12.19 7.01
C ALA A 83 16.17 12.35 7.57
N GLU A 84 16.73 11.28 8.14
CA GLU A 84 18.11 11.28 8.64
C GLU A 84 19.13 11.47 7.52
N GLU A 85 18.97 10.78 6.39
CA GLU A 85 19.82 10.98 5.21
C GLU A 85 19.70 12.42 4.67
N ALA A 86 18.49 12.96 4.59
CA ALA A 86 18.28 14.34 4.13
C ALA A 86 19.00 15.36 5.05
N ILE A 87 18.98 15.15 6.37
CA ILE A 87 19.70 15.99 7.33
C ILE A 87 21.22 15.86 7.14
N ARG A 88 21.75 14.65 6.95
CA ARG A 88 23.18 14.41 6.71
C ARG A 88 23.64 15.07 5.41
N VAL A 89 22.91 14.88 4.32
CA VAL A 89 23.22 15.48 3.02
C VAL A 89 23.14 17.01 3.09
N ALA A 90 22.15 17.57 3.77
CA ALA A 90 22.05 19.02 3.96
C ALA A 90 23.23 19.60 4.77
N ALA A 91 23.65 18.92 5.84
CA ALA A 91 24.80 19.33 6.65
C ALA A 91 26.12 19.25 5.87
N GLU A 92 26.28 18.25 5.01
CA GLU A 92 27.46 18.07 4.17
C GLU A 92 27.51 19.10 3.03
N GLN A 93 26.37 19.40 2.42
CA GLN A 93 26.21 20.49 1.45
C GLN A 93 26.54 21.86 2.08
N GLU A 94 26.12 22.12 3.32
CA GLU A 94 26.42 23.38 4.00
C GLU A 94 27.91 23.51 4.35
N LYS A 95 28.55 22.44 4.79
CA LYS A 95 30.01 22.41 5.01
C LYS A 95 30.79 22.60 3.72
N ASN A 96 30.32 22.05 2.60
CA ASN A 96 30.98 22.22 1.31
C ASN A 96 30.72 23.60 0.66
N ARG A 97 29.70 24.34 1.13
CA ARG A 97 29.33 25.69 0.62
C ARG A 97 30.11 26.85 1.25
N LYS A 98 30.95 26.66 2.29
CA LYS A 98 31.78 27.75 2.86
C LYS A 98 33.20 27.26 3.20
N PRO A 99 34.30 27.97 2.81
CA PRO A 99 34.38 29.34 2.31
C PRO A 99 35.21 29.49 1.01
N ALA A 100 34.58 29.82 -0.11
CA ALA A 100 35.28 30.39 -1.26
C ALA A 100 35.60 31.88 -0.99
N ARG A 101 36.80 32.10 -0.44
CA ARG A 101 37.66 33.29 -0.62
C ARG A 101 37.23 34.61 0.04
N LYS A 102 37.61 34.78 1.30
CA LYS A 102 38.10 36.08 1.78
C LYS A 102 39.39 36.39 1.01
N LYS A 103 39.39 37.36 0.09
CA LYS A 103 40.61 38.05 -0.33
C LYS A 103 40.66 39.39 0.41
N PRO A 104 41.64 39.64 1.29
CA PRO A 104 41.89 40.98 1.80
C PRO A 104 42.76 41.73 0.78
N ALA A 105 42.32 42.90 0.31
CA ALA A 105 43.19 43.91 -0.32
C ALA A 105 42.36 45.16 -0.65
N ILE A 106 42.76 46.41 -0.47
CA ILE A 106 43.96 47.11 0.04
C ILE A 106 43.44 48.54 0.35
N ARG A 107 43.95 49.19 1.41
CA ARG A 107 43.67 50.61 1.74
C ARG A 107 44.26 51.56 0.69
N LYS A 108 43.56 52.63 0.32
CA LYS A 108 44.15 53.82 -0.28
C LYS A 108 43.47 55.07 0.24
#